data_AF-A0A8S8XNR5-F1
#
_entry.id   AF-A0A8S8XNR5-F1
#
_cell.length_a   1.000
_cell.length_b   1.000
_cell.length_c   1.000
_cell.angle_alpha   90.00
_cell.angle_beta   90.00
_cell.angle_gamma   90.00
#
_symmetry.space_group_name_H-M   'P 1'
#
loop_
_entity.id
_entity.type
_entity.pdbx_description
1 polymer ?
#
loop_
_entity_poly.entity_id
_entity_poly.type
_entity_poly.pdbx_seq_one_letter_code
_entity_poly.pdbx_strand_id
1 'polypeptide(L)' 'MRVRALPLHSEVEAFVEKHNKVIVLEINRDAQLYGIMRKEYPNHLLNKMHSVAYSDGMPPRARLYAERIMDVLNEVGA' A
#
# COMPACT_ATOMS: atom_id res chain seq x y z
N MET A 1 8.99 3.86 -0.37
CA MET A 1 9.74 2.76 0.27
C MET A 1 9.54 1.47 -0.52
N ARG A 2 10.50 0.53 -0.55
CA ARG A 2 10.35 -0.78 -1.22
C ARG A 2 10.54 -1.93 -0.22
N VAL A 3 9.50 -2.74 -0.02
CA VAL A 3 9.56 -3.98 0.76
C VAL A 3 10.29 -5.05 -0.07
N ARG A 4 11.22 -5.79 0.55
CA ARG A 4 12.08 -6.76 -0.17
C ARG A 4 11.79 -8.22 0.18
N ALA A 5 11.36 -8.50 1.40
CA ALA A 5 11.14 -9.86 1.90
C ALA A 5 10.12 -9.88 3.04
N LEU A 6 9.64 -11.08 3.35
CA LEU A 6 8.93 -11.42 4.58
C LEU A 6 9.88 -12.22 5.50
N PRO A 7 9.74 -12.12 6.85
CA PRO A 7 8.83 -11.23 7.58
C PRO A 7 9.17 -9.75 7.37
N LEU A 8 8.19 -8.85 7.58
CA LEU A 8 8.38 -7.42 7.36
C LEU A 8 9.41 -6.86 8.34
N HIS A 9 10.40 -6.15 7.82
CA HIS A 9 11.40 -5.47 8.64
C HIS A 9 10.76 -4.33 9.44
N SER A 10 11.23 -4.07 10.67
CA SER A 10 10.68 -3.03 11.56
C SER A 10 10.70 -1.62 10.96
N GLU A 11 11.61 -1.35 10.02
CA GLU A 11 11.64 -0.10 9.26
C GLU A 11 10.36 0.16 8.45
N VAL A 12 9.66 -0.90 8.03
CA VAL A 12 8.39 -0.78 7.29
C VAL A 12 7.30 -0.23 8.20
N GLU A 13 7.23 -0.72 9.44
CA GLU A 13 6.29 -0.22 10.45
C GLU A 13 6.64 1.22 10.85
N ALA A 14 7.91 1.49 11.13
CA ALA A 14 8.38 2.84 11.44
C ALA A 14 8.13 3.84 10.29
N PHE A 15 8.14 3.38 9.04
CA PHE A 15 7.73 4.19 7.90
C PHE A 15 6.23 4.49 7.96
N VAL A 16 5.38 3.50 8.24
CA VAL A 16 3.92 3.71 8.37
C VAL A 16 3.57 4.64 9.52
N GLU A 17 4.25 4.52 10.67
CA GLU A 17 4.04 5.39 11.82
C GLU A 17 4.25 6.87 11.50
N LYS A 18 5.34 7.18 10.77
CA LYS A 18 5.79 8.54 10.45
C LYS A 18 4.90 9.27 9.44
N HIS A 19 4.04 8.57 8.70
CA HIS A 19 3.23 9.16 7.64
C HIS A 19 1.75 9.13 8.00
N ASN A 20 1.04 10.21 7.68
CA ASN A 20 -0.40 10.30 7.92
C ASN A 20 -1.21 9.40 6.98
N LYS A 21 -0.68 9.16 5.77
CA LYS A 21 -1.27 8.31 4.74
C LYS A 21 -0.18 7.52 4.05
N VAL A 22 -0.41 6.22 3.86
CA VAL A 22 0.49 5.31 3.15
C VAL A 22 -0.33 4.54 2.13
N ILE A 23 0.10 4.64 0.87
CA ILE A 23 -0.47 3.83 -0.23
C ILE A 23 0.42 2.61 -0.46
N VAL A 24 -0.15 1.43 -0.29
CA VAL A 24 0.47 0.15 -0.65
C VAL A 24 0.12 -0.15 -2.09
N LEU A 25 1.04 0.17 -3.00
CA LEU A 25 0.93 -0.17 -4.42
C LEU A 25 1.48 -1.58 -4.65
N GLU A 26 0.66 -2.45 -5.23
CA GLU A 26 1.04 -3.84 -5.50
C GLU A 26 0.45 -4.35 -6.83
N ILE A 27 1.27 -5.10 -7.58
CA ILE A 27 0.91 -5.66 -8.88
C ILE A 27 0.34 -7.06 -8.68
N ASN A 28 -0.80 -7.13 -8.00
CA ASN A 28 -1.59 -8.34 -7.85
C ASN A 28 -3.08 -7.95 -7.75
N ARG A 29 -3.96 -8.97 -7.77
CA ARG A 29 -5.40 -8.76 -7.69
C ARG A 29 -5.92 -8.67 -6.26
N ASP A 30 -5.30 -9.39 -5.34
CA ASP A 30 -5.88 -9.70 -4.02
C ASP A 30 -5.39 -8.79 -2.88
N ALA A 31 -4.56 -7.79 -3.18
CA ALA A 31 -3.94 -6.93 -2.18
C ALA A 31 -3.18 -7.73 -1.10
N GLN A 32 -2.42 -8.75 -1.51
CA GLN A 32 -1.78 -9.70 -0.61
C GLN A 32 -0.83 -9.03 0.39
N LEU A 33 -0.01 -8.07 -0.04
CA LEU A 33 0.94 -7.40 0.86
C LEU A 33 0.19 -6.53 1.87
N TYR A 34 -0.79 -5.76 1.42
CA TYR A 34 -1.67 -5.00 2.29
C TYR A 34 -2.39 -5.89 3.30
N GLY A 35 -2.89 -7.06 2.88
CA GLY A 35 -3.52 -8.05 3.74
C GLY A 35 -2.59 -8.60 4.83
N ILE A 36 -1.31 -8.83 4.50
CA ILE A 36 -0.29 -9.22 5.48
C ILE A 36 -0.03 -8.07 6.46
N MET A 37 0.21 -6.85 5.95
CA MET A 37 0.45 -5.67 6.80
C MET A 37 -0.70 -5.42 7.78
N ARG A 38 -1.96 -5.61 7.34
CA ARG A 38 -3.13 -5.47 8.22
C ARG A 38 -3.21 -6.49 9.35
N LYS A 39 -2.62 -7.68 9.18
CA LYS A 39 -2.60 -8.73 10.21
C LYS A 39 -1.46 -8.53 11.19
N GLU A 40 -0.32 -8.05 10.70
CA GLU A 40 0.91 -7.90 11.49
C GLU A 40 0.94 -6.58 12.29
N TYR A 41 0.33 -5.50 11.78
CA TYR A 41 0.44 -4.17 12.39
C TYR A 41 -0.69 -3.82 13.35
N PRO A 42 -0.39 -2.99 14.37
CA PRO A 42 -1.38 -2.58 15.35
C PRO A 42 -2.52 -1.75 14.73
N ASN A 43 -3.72 -1.88 15.29
CA ASN A 43 -4.96 -1.29 14.78
C ASN A 43 -4.88 0.21 14.45
N HIS A 44 -4.13 0.98 15.24
CA HIS A 44 -4.00 2.42 15.06
C HIS A 44 -3.26 2.82 13.77
N LEU A 45 -2.45 1.92 13.19
CA LEU A 45 -1.77 2.13 11.91
C LEU A 45 -2.65 1.76 10.71
N LEU A 46 -3.63 0.89 10.90
CA LEU A 46 -4.47 0.39 9.81
C LEU A 46 -5.25 1.51 9.12
N ASN A 47 -5.70 2.51 9.88
CA ASN A 47 -6.44 3.65 9.35
C ASN A 47 -5.60 4.57 8.45
N LYS A 48 -4.26 4.48 8.53
CA LYS A 48 -3.32 5.26 7.71
C LYS A 48 -2.96 4.54 6.41
N MET A 49 -3.23 3.24 6.31
CA MET A 49 -2.83 2.42 5.18
C MET A 49 -3.99 2.23 4.21
N HIS A 50 -3.72 2.43 2.93
CA HIS A 50 -4.67 2.23 1.84
C HIS A 50 -3.99 1.43 0.73
N SER A 51 -4.76 0.65 -0.03
CA SER A 51 -4.21 -0.25 -1.04
C SER A 51 -4.55 0.21 -2.45
N VAL A 52 -3.58 0.11 -3.34
CA VAL A 52 -3.78 0.11 -4.80
C VAL A 52 -3.27 -1.23 -5.29
N ALA A 53 -4.17 -2.21 -5.37
CA ALA A 53 -3.91 -3.51 -5.96
C ALA A 53 -4.42 -3.53 -7.40
N TYR A 54 -3.52 -3.71 -8.37
CA TYR A 54 -3.89 -3.74 -9.78
C TYR A 54 -3.05 -4.72 -10.57
N SER A 55 -3.71 -5.57 -11.34
CA SER A 55 -3.09 -6.41 -12.35
C SER A 55 -4.07 -6.65 -13.51
N ASP A 56 -3.70 -6.26 -14.72
CA ASP A 56 -4.42 -6.52 -15.97
C ASP A 56 -3.70 -7.56 -16.85
N GLY A 57 -2.69 -8.25 -16.30
CA GLY A 57 -1.84 -9.19 -17.04
C GLY A 57 -0.83 -8.52 -17.98
N MET A 58 -0.86 -7.18 -18.10
CA MET A 58 0.08 -6.42 -18.92
C MET A 58 1.14 -5.74 -18.05
N PRO A 59 2.29 -5.35 -18.64
CA PRO A 59 3.29 -4.60 -17.92
C PRO A 59 2.75 -3.28 -17.34
N PRO A 60 3.26 -2.87 -16.18
CA PRO A 60 2.84 -1.65 -15.48
C PRO A 60 2.98 -0.41 -16.35
N ARG A 61 1.88 0.36 -16.50
CA ARG A 61 1.89 1.69 -17.14
C ARG A 61 1.95 2.76 -16.05
N ALA A 62 3.03 3.54 -16.02
CA ALA A 62 3.27 4.53 -14.95
C ALA A 62 2.09 5.50 -14.75
N ARG A 63 1.49 5.97 -15.85
CA ARG A 63 0.32 6.87 -15.81
C ARG A 63 -0.87 6.25 -15.10
N LEU A 64 -1.18 4.99 -15.40
CA LEU A 64 -2.30 4.27 -14.80
C LEU A 64 -2.11 4.12 -13.29
N TYR A 65 -0.89 3.85 -12.83
CA TYR A 65 -0.61 3.75 -11.40
C TYR A 65 -0.72 5.10 -10.69
N ALA A 66 -0.24 6.16 -11.32
CA ALA A 66 -0.41 7.51 -10.79
C ALA A 66 -1.89 7.88 -10.67
N GLU A 67 -2.70 7.61 -11.70
CA GLU A 67 -4.15 7.86 -11.68
C GLU A 67 -4.83 7.08 -10.55
N ARG A 68 -4.56 5.78 -10.42
CA ARG A 68 -5.12 4.94 -9.34
C ARG A 68 -4.71 5.41 -7.94
N ILE A 69 -3.45 5.83 -7.77
CA ILE A 69 -2.97 6.38 -6.49
C ILE A 69 -3.73 7.67 -6.16
N MET A 70 -3.92 8.56 -7.14
CA MET A 70 -4.67 9.80 -6.96
C MET A 70 -6.14 9.54 -6.62
N ASP A 71 -6.78 8.57 -7.26
CA ASP A 71 -8.16 8.17 -6.97
C ASP A 71 -8.31 7.78 -5.50
N VAL A 72 -7.45 6.88 -5.01
CA VAL A 72 -7.46 6.45 -3.60
C VAL A 72 -7.17 7.61 -2.66
N LEU A 73 -6.22 8.49 -2.99
CA LEU A 73 -5.91 9.66 -2.17
C LEU A 73 -7.12 10.61 -2.03
N ASN A 74 -7.85 10.84 -3.12
CA ASN A 74 -9.06 11.65 -3.12
C ASN A 74 -10.19 11.00 -2.29
N GLU A 75 -10.39 9.68 -2.42
CA GLU A 75 -11.39 8.93 -1.65
C GLU A 75 -11.14 9.02 -0.14
N VAL A 76 -9.88 9.01 0.28
CA VAL A 76 -9.48 9.09 1.71
C VAL A 76 -9.24 10.53 2.18
N GLY A 77 -9.73 11.51 1.42
CA GLY A 77 -9.75 12.93 1.78
C GLY A 77 -8.36 13.57 1.82
N ALA A 78 -7.64 13.56 0.70
CA ALA A 78 -6.41 14.34 0.50
C ALA A 78 -6.66 15.84 0.51
#